data_AF-A0A2D9Y1Y3-F1
#
_entry.id   AF-A0A2D9Y1Y3-F1
#
_cell.length_a   1.000
_cell.length_b   1.000
_cell.length_c   1.000
_cell.angle_alpha   90.00
_cell.angle_beta   90.00
_cell.angle_gamma   90.00
#
_symmetry.space_group_name_H-M   'P 1'
#
loop_
_entity.id
_entity.type
_entity.pdbx_description
1 polymer ?
#
loop_
_entity_poly.entity_id
_entity_poly.type
_entity_poly.pdbx_seq_one_letter_code
_entity_poly.pdbx_strand_id
1 'polypeptide(L)'
;MKCDEVQRSLVDFIDKSLTEKEALVIKEHLHQCPQCQEEFNKLSMLFKDIDNDALINPPAEIRSNFEKLLAEEKKSEQDQNVMQLHHHKRNYWKPLLQIAATLVLMFFAYHYGKTENESHFNEELATVENEKQQIKQDLTISLIESESASKRLQAVNYAEQFDKPDNRILEALIDKMFYDK
;
A
#
# COMPACT_ATOMS: atom_id res chain seq x y z
N MET A 1 4.40 21.95 43.23
CA MET A 1 4.36 22.85 42.06
C MET A 1 5.09 24.13 42.43
N LYS A 2 5.81 24.76 41.49
CA LYS A 2 6.50 26.04 41.76
C LYS A 2 5.51 27.20 41.66
N CYS A 3 5.72 28.25 42.45
CA CYS A 3 4.85 29.44 42.43
C CYS A 3 4.74 30.06 41.03
N ASP A 4 5.84 30.08 40.27
CA ASP A 4 5.87 30.62 38.90
C ASP A 4 4.95 29.87 37.94
N GLU A 5 4.84 28.54 38.10
CA GLU A 5 3.97 27.70 37.27
C GLU A 5 2.51 27.94 37.61
N VAL A 6 2.19 28.06 38.90
CA VAL A 6 0.84 28.34 39.36
C VAL A 6 0.39 29.72 38.91
N GLN A 7 1.24 30.75 39.05
CA GLN A 7 0.93 32.12 38.66
C GLN A 7 0.57 32.24 37.16
N ARG A 8 1.26 31.49 36.30
CA ARG A 8 0.96 31.47 34.85
C ARG A 8 -0.39 30.83 34.53
N SER A 9 -0.82 29.86 35.34
CA SER A 9 -2.06 29.10 35.12
C SER A 9 -3.25 29.61 35.95
N LEU A 10 -3.11 30.72 36.69
CA LEU A 10 -4.22 31.27 37.49
C LEU A 10 -5.40 31.74 36.63
N VAL A 11 -5.13 32.34 35.46
CA VAL A 11 -6.18 32.78 34.52
C VAL A 11 -6.96 31.56 34.01
N ASP A 12 -6.25 30.55 33.51
CA ASP A 12 -6.85 29.30 33.04
C ASP A 12 -7.68 28.59 34.13
N PHE A 13 -7.23 28.68 35.39
CA PHE A 13 -7.95 28.16 36.53
C PHE A 13 -9.25 28.94 36.82
N ILE A 14 -9.25 30.28 36.68
CA ILE A 14 -10.44 31.13 36.83
C ILE A 14 -11.45 30.85 35.71
N ASP A 15 -10.98 30.73 34.47
CA ASP A 15 -11.80 30.46 33.28
C ASP A 15 -12.29 29.00 33.19
N LYS A 16 -11.86 28.14 34.13
CA LYS A 16 -12.17 26.70 34.17
C LYS A 16 -11.74 25.96 32.88
N SER A 17 -10.65 26.42 32.25
CA SER A 17 -10.10 25.83 31.02
C SER A 17 -9.10 24.70 31.30
N LEU A 18 -8.66 24.54 32.55
CA LEU A 18 -7.71 23.50 32.98
C LEU A 18 -8.36 22.11 33.12
N THR A 19 -7.52 21.07 33.00
CA THR A 19 -7.97 19.71 33.31
C THR A 19 -8.24 19.53 34.80
N GLU A 20 -9.11 18.58 35.17
CA GLU A 20 -9.47 18.32 36.57
C GLU A 20 -8.25 18.01 37.46
N LYS A 21 -7.24 17.31 36.90
CA LYS A 21 -6.00 16.98 37.60
C LYS A 21 -5.16 18.23 37.89
N GLU A 22 -5.03 19.14 36.92
CA GLU A 22 -4.27 20.38 37.06
C GLU A 22 -4.96 21.35 38.03
N ALA A 23 -6.28 21.45 37.93
CA ALA A 23 -7.09 22.25 38.84
C ALA A 23 -6.93 21.81 40.31
N LEU A 24 -6.87 20.50 40.57
CA LEU A 24 -6.62 19.96 41.92
C LEU A 24 -5.24 20.34 42.44
N VAL A 25 -4.19 20.19 41.63
CA VAL A 25 -2.81 20.53 42.02
C VAL A 25 -2.67 22.03 42.32
N ILE A 26 -3.29 22.90 41.52
CA ILE A 26 -3.31 24.34 41.76
C ILE A 26 -4.09 24.67 43.03
N LYS A 27 -5.26 24.05 43.24
CA LYS A 27 -6.06 24.24 44.45
C LYS A 27 -5.30 23.87 45.71
N GLU A 28 -4.60 22.74 45.71
CA GLU A 28 -3.73 22.33 46.82
C GLU A 28 -2.62 23.35 47.08
N HIS A 29 -2.00 23.88 46.02
CA HIS A 29 -0.96 24.90 46.15
C HIS A 29 -1.50 26.22 46.71
N LEU A 30 -2.69 26.66 46.29
CA LEU A 30 -3.35 27.87 46.81
C LEU A 30 -3.67 27.76 48.31
N HIS A 31 -3.92 26.55 48.82
CA HIS A 31 -4.08 26.32 50.26
C HIS A 31 -2.77 26.39 51.05
N GLN A 32 -1.63 26.12 50.40
CA GLN A 32 -0.31 26.04 51.06
C GLN A 32 0.52 27.32 50.90
N CYS A 33 0.23 28.15 49.89
CA CYS A 33 1.00 29.34 49.55
C CYS A 33 0.16 30.63 49.66
N PRO A 34 0.37 31.46 50.71
CA PRO A 34 -0.38 32.70 50.90
C PRO A 34 -0.19 33.72 49.77
N GLN A 35 1.01 33.78 49.19
CA GLN A 35 1.33 34.71 48.09
C GLN A 35 0.51 34.39 46.84
N CYS A 36 0.45 33.11 46.44
CA CYS A 36 -0.34 32.70 45.28
C CYS A 36 -1.86 32.84 45.53
N GLN A 37 -2.30 32.68 46.79
CA GLN A 37 -3.68 32.93 47.17
C GLN A 37 -4.06 34.41 47.05
N GLU A 38 -3.18 35.32 47.47
CA GLU A 38 -3.39 36.76 47.33
C GLU A 38 -3.50 37.17 45.86
N GLU A 39 -2.60 36.68 45.01
CA GLU A 39 -2.63 36.94 43.56
C GLU A 39 -3.90 36.39 42.89
N PHE A 40 -4.31 35.18 43.27
CA PHE A 40 -5.57 34.60 42.81
C PHE A 40 -6.79 35.46 43.21
N ASN A 41 -6.82 35.97 44.45
CA ASN A 41 -7.92 36.80 44.92
C ASN A 41 -7.99 38.15 44.17
N LYS A 42 -6.84 38.79 43.94
CA LYS A 42 -6.76 40.03 43.13
C LYS A 42 -7.29 39.78 41.71
N LEU A 43 -6.81 38.73 41.07
CA LEU A 43 -7.22 38.39 39.70
C LEU A 43 -8.70 38.02 39.63
N SER A 44 -9.20 37.23 40.58
CA SER A 44 -10.63 36.88 40.66
C SER A 44 -11.53 38.10 40.90
N MET A 45 -11.06 39.09 41.66
CA MET A 45 -11.79 40.35 41.85
C MET A 45 -11.87 41.14 40.55
N LEU A 46 -10.76 41.29 39.83
CA LEU A 46 -10.74 41.98 38.53
C LEU A 46 -11.67 41.32 37.50
N PHE A 47 -11.65 39.99 37.39
CA PHE A 47 -12.54 39.28 36.46
C PHE A 47 -14.01 39.41 36.84
N LYS A 48 -14.33 39.38 38.14
CA LYS A 48 -15.71 39.65 38.61
C LYS A 48 -16.17 41.07 38.27
N ASP A 49 -15.29 42.06 38.36
CA ASP A 49 -15.64 43.43 38.02
C ASP A 49 -15.93 43.58 36.51
N ILE A 50 -15.19 42.85 35.66
CA ILE A 50 -15.45 42.78 34.22
C ILE A 50 -16.77 42.07 33.93
N ASP A 51 -17.03 40.93 34.57
CA ASP A 51 -18.27 40.15 34.39
C ASP A 51 -19.53 40.90 34.86
N ASN A 52 -19.38 41.76 35.86
CA ASN A 52 -20.47 42.59 36.40
C ASN A 52 -20.72 43.87 35.62
N ASP A 53 -19.92 44.16 34.59
CA ASP A 53 -20.15 45.33 33.75
C ASP A 53 -21.48 45.19 32.99
N ALA A 54 -22.12 46.33 32.72
CA ALA A 54 -23.42 46.35 32.08
C ALA A 54 -23.31 45.78 30.66
N LEU A 55 -23.95 44.64 30.42
CA LEU A 55 -24.08 44.09 29.07
C LEU A 55 -24.81 45.09 28.18
N ILE A 56 -24.06 45.72 27.27
CA ILE A 56 -24.63 46.61 26.27
C ILE A 56 -25.32 45.75 25.22
N ASN A 57 -26.65 45.88 25.13
CA ASN A 57 -27.37 45.27 24.03
C ASN A 57 -26.99 45.96 22.71
N PRO A 58 -26.50 45.22 21.70
CA PRO A 58 -26.16 45.81 20.42
C PRO A 58 -27.42 46.43 19.77
N PRO A 59 -27.28 47.56 19.05
CA PRO A 59 -28.39 48.16 18.35
C PRO A 59 -28.95 47.20 17.28
N ALA A 60 -30.26 47.29 17.03
CA ALA A 60 -30.96 46.41 16.09
C ALA A 60 -30.36 46.42 14.66
N GLU A 61 -29.70 47.53 14.29
CA GLU A 61 -29.00 47.70 13.02
C GLU A 61 -27.91 46.63 12.82
N ILE A 62 -27.12 46.30 13.85
CA ILE A 62 -26.06 45.28 13.75
C ILE A 62 -26.65 43.93 13.37
N ARG A 63 -27.74 43.54 14.04
CA ARG A 63 -28.43 42.28 13.72
C ARG A 63 -28.96 42.29 12.29
N SER A 64 -29.61 43.39 11.88
CA SER A 64 -30.14 43.48 10.52
C SER A 64 -29.06 43.49 9.43
N ASN A 65 -27.90 44.11 9.68
CA ASN A 65 -26.76 44.09 8.76
C ASN A 65 -26.13 42.70 8.68
N PHE A 66 -26.00 42.02 9.83
CA PHE A 66 -25.55 40.64 9.86
C PHE A 66 -26.48 39.71 9.06
N GLU A 67 -27.80 39.81 9.25
CA GLU A 67 -28.77 39.00 8.49
C GLU A 67 -28.74 39.30 6.99
N LYS A 68 -28.53 40.57 6.60
CA LYS A 68 -28.36 40.94 5.19
C LYS A 68 -27.11 40.29 4.59
N LEU A 69 -25.96 40.39 5.27
CA LEU A 69 -24.72 39.76 4.82
C LEU A 69 -24.88 38.23 4.75
N LEU A 70 -25.52 37.61 5.74
CA LEU A 70 -25.79 36.18 5.75
C LEU A 70 -26.72 35.76 4.59
N ALA A 71 -27.73 36.55 4.29
CA ALA A 71 -28.64 36.28 3.18
C ALA A 71 -27.96 36.48 1.81
N GLU A 72 -27.05 37.45 1.69
CA GLU A 72 -26.24 37.68 0.51
C GLU A 72 -25.25 36.53 0.28
N GLU A 73 -24.55 36.08 1.34
CA GLU A 73 -23.64 34.94 1.28
C GLU A 73 -24.38 33.67 0.85
N LYS A 74 -25.53 33.36 1.47
CA LYS A 74 -26.37 32.21 1.10
C LYS A 74 -26.85 32.26 -0.34
N LYS A 75 -27.16 33.45 -0.86
CA LYS A 75 -27.51 33.62 -2.29
C LYS A 75 -26.30 33.41 -3.18
N SER A 76 -25.14 33.91 -2.78
CA SER A 76 -23.90 33.73 -3.53
C SER A 76 -23.46 32.26 -3.58
N GLU A 77 -23.69 31.48 -2.50
CA GLU A 77 -23.50 30.02 -2.51
C GLU A 77 -24.52 29.29 -3.40
N GLN A 78 -25.70 29.86 -3.63
CA GLN A 78 -26.74 29.28 -4.48
C GLN A 78 -26.56 29.63 -5.97
N ASP A 79 -26.03 30.81 -6.28
CA ASP A 79 -25.74 31.31 -7.65
C ASP A 79 -24.34 30.96 -8.14
N GLN A 80 -23.37 30.81 -7.22
CA GLN A 80 -22.25 29.94 -7.51
C GLN A 80 -22.90 28.59 -7.75
N ASN A 81 -22.72 28.06 -8.97
CA ASN A 81 -22.80 26.64 -9.19
C ASN A 81 -21.81 26.05 -8.18
N VAL A 82 -22.27 25.78 -6.95
CA VAL A 82 -21.80 24.67 -6.16
C VAL A 82 -21.65 23.61 -7.20
N MET A 83 -20.41 23.22 -7.48
CA MET A 83 -20.18 21.98 -8.19
C MET A 83 -20.92 21.01 -7.30
N GLN A 84 -22.19 20.76 -7.65
CA GLN A 84 -22.92 19.64 -7.16
C GLN A 84 -21.92 18.56 -7.46
N LEU A 85 -21.34 17.96 -6.42
CA LEU A 85 -20.74 16.66 -6.55
C LEU A 85 -21.91 15.85 -7.04
N HIS A 86 -22.06 15.84 -8.36
CA HIS A 86 -23.04 15.08 -9.06
C HIS A 86 -22.54 13.71 -8.70
N HIS A 87 -23.16 13.12 -7.67
CA HIS A 87 -23.10 11.71 -7.44
C HIS A 87 -23.82 11.16 -8.64
N HIS A 88 -23.08 11.16 -9.76
CA HIS A 88 -23.40 10.48 -10.97
C HIS A 88 -23.75 9.11 -10.44
N LYS A 89 -25.05 8.78 -10.47
CA LYS A 89 -25.54 7.45 -10.15
C LYS A 89 -24.85 6.58 -11.18
N ARG A 90 -23.67 6.09 -10.81
CA ARG A 90 -22.74 5.43 -11.72
C ARG A 90 -23.54 4.25 -12.20
N ASN A 91 -23.92 4.29 -13.46
CA ASN A 91 -24.79 3.28 -14.03
C ASN A 91 -23.98 2.00 -14.08
N TYR A 92 -23.99 1.23 -12.98
CA TYR A 92 -23.16 0.05 -12.76
C TYR A 92 -23.39 -1.01 -13.84
N TRP A 93 -24.48 -0.92 -14.60
CA TRP A 93 -24.78 -1.75 -15.76
C TRP A 93 -23.75 -1.64 -16.88
N LYS A 94 -23.20 -0.44 -17.15
CA LYS A 94 -22.18 -0.26 -18.20
C LYS A 94 -20.85 -0.96 -17.84
N PRO A 95 -20.25 -0.78 -16.65
CA PRO A 95 -19.05 -1.51 -16.27
C PRO A 95 -19.32 -3.00 -16.01
N LEU A 96 -20.50 -3.41 -15.50
CA LEU A 96 -20.82 -4.84 -15.36
C LEU A 96 -20.83 -5.55 -16.71
N LEU A 97 -21.42 -4.91 -17.72
CA LEU A 97 -21.52 -5.48 -19.06
C LEU A 97 -20.16 -5.52 -19.77
N GLN A 98 -19.28 -4.55 -19.50
CA GLN A 98 -17.88 -4.61 -19.94
C GLN A 98 -17.12 -5.77 -19.29
N ILE A 99 -17.24 -5.98 -17.97
CA ILE A 99 -16.59 -7.09 -17.27
C ILE A 99 -17.11 -8.43 -17.79
N ALA A 100 -18.43 -8.59 -17.94
CA ALA A 100 -19.03 -9.80 -18.49
C ALA A 100 -18.54 -10.08 -19.92
N ALA A 101 -18.47 -9.07 -20.79
CA ALA A 101 -17.95 -9.21 -22.15
C ALA A 101 -16.48 -9.65 -22.17
N THR A 102 -15.64 -9.11 -21.27
CA THR A 102 -14.23 -9.53 -21.19
C THR A 102 -14.07 -10.99 -20.75
N LEU A 103 -14.85 -11.44 -19.77
CA LEU A 103 -14.82 -12.83 -19.31
C LEU A 103 -15.30 -13.79 -20.40
N VAL A 104 -16.35 -13.42 -21.13
CA VAL A 104 -16.88 -14.20 -22.25
C VAL A 104 -15.85 -14.31 -23.38
N LEU A 105 -15.23 -13.18 -23.77
CA LEU A 105 -14.18 -13.19 -24.80
C LEU A 105 -12.97 -14.02 -24.38
N MET A 106 -12.56 -13.95 -23.10
CA MET A 106 -11.45 -14.75 -22.59
C MET A 106 -11.78 -16.24 -22.60
N PHE A 107 -13.01 -16.61 -22.26
CA PHE A 107 -13.48 -17.99 -22.29
C PHE A 107 -13.54 -18.53 -23.73
N PHE A 108 -14.07 -17.75 -24.68
CA PHE A 108 -14.09 -18.13 -26.09
C PHE A 108 -12.69 -18.20 -26.69
N ALA A 109 -11.82 -17.23 -26.42
CA ALA A 109 -10.43 -17.24 -26.88
C ALA A 109 -9.65 -18.45 -26.32
N TYR A 110 -9.88 -18.81 -25.06
CA TYR A 110 -9.27 -20.00 -24.47
C TYR A 110 -9.77 -21.29 -25.14
N HIS A 111 -11.07 -21.41 -25.37
CA HIS A 111 -11.64 -22.59 -26.00
C HIS A 111 -11.24 -22.74 -27.48
N TYR A 112 -11.29 -21.67 -28.26
CA TYR A 112 -10.85 -21.68 -29.67
C TYR A 112 -9.32 -21.80 -29.80
N GLY A 113 -8.56 -21.14 -28.92
CA GLY A 113 -7.11 -21.24 -28.91
C GLY A 113 -6.61 -22.64 -28.55
N LYS A 114 -7.28 -23.33 -27.62
CA LYS A 114 -6.94 -24.70 -27.27
C LYS A 114 -7.13 -25.68 -28.45
N THR A 115 -8.17 -25.49 -29.25
CA THR A 115 -8.46 -26.40 -30.38
C THR A 115 -7.45 -26.32 -31.52
N GLU A 116 -6.82 -25.16 -31.74
CA GLU A 116 -5.79 -25.01 -32.79
C GLU A 116 -4.38 -25.35 -32.27
N ASN A 117 -4.13 -25.04 -30.98
CA ASN A 117 -2.82 -25.18 -30.36
C ASN A 117 -2.45 -26.62 -29.94
N GLU A 118 -3.43 -27.53 -29.76
CA GLU A 118 -3.14 -28.95 -29.47
C GLU A 118 -2.41 -29.66 -30.64
N SER A 119 -2.60 -29.21 -31.88
CA SER A 119 -1.93 -29.78 -33.06
C SER A 119 -0.48 -29.31 -33.19
N HIS A 120 -0.23 -27.99 -33.11
CA HIS A 120 1.10 -27.42 -33.29
C HIS A 120 2.04 -27.64 -32.10
N PHE A 121 1.53 -27.57 -30.86
CA PHE A 121 2.35 -27.77 -29.66
C PHE A 121 2.85 -29.22 -29.53
N ASN A 122 2.03 -30.21 -29.89
CA ASN A 122 2.44 -31.62 -29.79
C ASN A 122 3.50 -31.99 -30.84
N GLU A 123 3.47 -31.40 -32.04
CA GLU A 123 4.49 -31.60 -33.06
C GLU A 123 5.81 -30.93 -32.68
N GLU A 124 5.76 -29.69 -32.17
CA GLU A 124 6.96 -28.97 -31.68
C GLU A 124 7.55 -29.60 -30.41
N LEU A 125 6.73 -30.17 -29.53
CA LEU A 125 7.21 -30.90 -28.35
C LEU A 125 7.91 -32.21 -28.74
N ALA A 126 7.40 -32.91 -29.75
CA ALA A 126 8.01 -34.14 -30.27
C ALA A 126 9.34 -33.87 -31.01
N THR A 127 9.48 -32.74 -31.70
CA THR A 127 10.77 -32.37 -32.32
C THR A 127 11.80 -31.95 -31.27
N VAL A 128 11.41 -31.16 -30.27
CA VAL A 128 12.29 -30.72 -29.17
C VAL A 128 12.80 -31.89 -28.34
N GLU A 129 12.00 -32.92 -28.12
CA GLU A 129 12.44 -34.12 -27.39
C GLU A 129 13.52 -34.90 -28.16
N ASN A 130 13.38 -35.00 -29.48
CA ASN A 130 14.39 -35.60 -30.35
C ASN A 130 15.69 -34.76 -30.39
N GLU A 131 15.59 -33.43 -30.51
CA GLU A 131 16.75 -32.54 -30.49
C GLU A 131 17.52 -32.63 -29.16
N LYS A 132 16.81 -32.69 -28.03
CA LYS A 132 17.41 -32.88 -26.70
C LYS A 132 18.17 -34.20 -26.60
N GLN A 133 17.65 -35.27 -27.20
CA GLN A 133 18.32 -36.57 -27.20
C GLN A 133 19.60 -36.54 -28.03
N GLN A 134 19.58 -35.91 -29.21
CA GLN A 134 20.76 -35.76 -30.07
C GLN A 134 21.85 -34.93 -29.40
N ILE A 135 21.50 -33.78 -28.80
CA ILE A 135 22.46 -32.93 -28.08
C ILE A 135 23.14 -33.70 -26.93
N LYS A 136 22.39 -34.52 -26.19
CA LYS A 136 22.96 -35.36 -25.12
C LYS A 136 23.94 -36.40 -25.67
N GLN A 137 23.63 -37.00 -26.82
CA GLN A 137 24.50 -37.99 -27.46
C GLN A 137 25.81 -37.36 -27.95
N ASP A 138 25.75 -36.21 -28.64
CA ASP A 138 26.94 -35.52 -29.15
C ASP A 138 27.83 -34.98 -28.01
N LEU A 139 27.24 -34.49 -26.91
CA LEU A 139 27.99 -34.13 -25.71
C LEU A 139 28.71 -35.33 -25.09
N THR A 140 28.05 -36.49 -25.07
CA THR A 140 28.66 -37.72 -24.54
C THR A 140 29.83 -38.17 -25.42
N ILE A 141 29.69 -38.13 -26.74
CA ILE A 141 30.78 -38.43 -27.69
C ILE A 141 31.95 -37.45 -27.50
N SER A 142 31.69 -36.15 -27.38
CA SER A 142 32.73 -35.15 -27.12
C SER A 142 33.46 -35.39 -25.79
N LEU A 143 32.77 -35.85 -24.75
CA LEU A 143 33.39 -36.23 -23.49
C LEU A 143 34.24 -37.51 -23.60
N ILE A 144 33.86 -38.47 -24.44
CA ILE A 144 34.65 -39.68 -24.75
C ILE A 144 35.95 -39.29 -25.49
N GLU A 145 35.87 -38.40 -26.46
CA GLU A 145 37.01 -37.95 -27.27
C GLU A 145 37.96 -37.01 -26.50
N SER A 146 37.52 -36.44 -25.38
CA SER A 146 38.32 -35.49 -24.60
C SER A 146 39.65 -36.08 -24.09
N GLU A 147 40.69 -35.25 -23.95
CA GLU A 147 42.04 -35.70 -23.53
C GLU A 147 42.12 -36.14 -22.05
N SER A 148 41.22 -35.63 -21.19
CA SER A 148 41.30 -35.89 -19.75
C SER A 148 40.57 -37.18 -19.34
N ALA A 149 41.25 -38.06 -18.62
CA ALA A 149 40.68 -39.31 -18.12
C ALA A 149 39.40 -39.12 -17.27
N SER A 150 39.33 -38.04 -16.48
CA SER A 150 38.14 -37.73 -15.66
C SER A 150 36.88 -37.47 -16.50
N LYS A 151 37.00 -36.79 -17.66
CA LYS A 151 35.86 -36.50 -18.54
C LYS A 151 35.42 -37.75 -19.32
N ARG A 152 36.35 -38.61 -19.70
CA ARG A 152 36.04 -39.92 -20.32
C ARG A 152 35.25 -40.80 -19.36
N LEU A 153 35.64 -40.86 -18.08
CA LEU A 153 34.89 -41.60 -17.06
C LEU A 153 33.47 -41.04 -16.86
N GLN A 154 33.33 -39.71 -16.87
CA GLN A 154 32.03 -39.06 -16.82
C GLN A 154 31.16 -39.41 -18.03
N ALA A 155 31.77 -39.50 -19.22
CA ALA A 155 31.09 -39.90 -20.44
C ALA A 155 30.53 -41.34 -20.38
N VAL A 156 31.29 -42.28 -19.78
CA VAL A 156 30.82 -43.66 -19.57
C VAL A 156 29.59 -43.71 -18.67
N ASN A 157 29.57 -42.91 -17.60
CA ASN A 157 28.41 -42.83 -16.71
C ASN A 157 27.17 -42.24 -17.43
N TYR A 158 27.37 -41.22 -18.28
CA TYR A 158 26.28 -40.69 -19.11
C TYR A 158 25.81 -41.68 -20.17
N ALA A 159 26.73 -42.46 -20.75
CA ALA A 159 26.39 -43.48 -21.75
C ALA A 159 25.49 -44.60 -21.17
N GLU A 160 25.66 -44.95 -19.90
CA GLU A 160 24.83 -45.94 -19.19
C GLU A 160 23.37 -45.48 -18.99
N GLN A 161 23.12 -44.17 -19.00
CA GLN A 161 21.78 -43.61 -18.80
C GLN A 161 20.88 -43.68 -20.05
N PHE A 162 21.40 -44.15 -21.19
CA PHE A 162 20.61 -44.34 -22.41
C PHE A 162 20.07 -45.78 -22.49
N ASP A 163 18.74 -45.95 -22.52
CA ASP A 163 18.08 -47.26 -22.69
C ASP A 163 18.47 -47.97 -24.01
N LYS A 164 18.80 -47.20 -25.05
CA LYS A 164 19.35 -47.66 -26.33
C LYS A 164 20.42 -46.68 -26.82
N PRO A 165 21.71 -46.92 -26.55
CA PRO A 165 22.77 -46.07 -27.04
C PRO A 165 22.87 -46.17 -28.57
N ASP A 166 23.13 -45.02 -29.22
CA ASP A 166 23.38 -44.97 -30.66
C ASP A 166 24.69 -45.68 -31.02
N ASN A 167 24.75 -46.27 -32.22
CA ASN A 167 25.91 -47.02 -32.71
C ASN A 167 27.19 -46.17 -32.71
N ARG A 168 27.07 -44.84 -32.85
CA ARG A 168 28.19 -43.88 -32.78
C ARG A 168 28.85 -43.85 -31.40
N ILE A 169 28.06 -43.94 -30.32
CA ILE A 169 28.58 -43.96 -28.94
C ILE A 169 29.30 -45.29 -28.69
N LEU A 170 28.71 -46.40 -29.14
CA LEU A 170 29.32 -47.72 -29.04
C LEU A 170 30.65 -47.78 -29.78
N GLU A 171 30.70 -47.25 -31.00
CA GLU A 171 31.92 -47.19 -31.82
C GLU A 171 33.00 -46.32 -31.16
N ALA A 172 32.65 -45.13 -30.66
CA ALA A 172 33.58 -44.25 -29.96
C ALA A 172 34.14 -44.89 -28.67
N LEU A 173 33.30 -45.62 -27.91
CA LEU A 173 33.75 -46.35 -26.72
C LEU A 173 34.66 -47.54 -27.08
N ILE A 174 34.33 -48.29 -28.13
CA ILE A 174 35.10 -49.44 -28.61
C ILE A 174 36.46 -49.00 -29.16
N ASP A 175 36.48 -48.00 -30.05
CA ASP A 175 37.72 -47.48 -30.64
C ASP A 175 38.66 -46.97 -29.54
N LYS A 176 38.11 -46.24 -28.56
CA LYS A 176 38.90 -45.74 -27.44
C LYS A 176 39.39 -46.83 -26.50
N MET A 177 38.64 -47.93 -26.33
CA MET A 177 39.09 -49.07 -25.54
C MET A 177 40.24 -49.84 -26.22
N PHE A 178 40.25 -49.94 -27.55
CA PHE A 178 41.23 -50.75 -28.29
C PHE A 178 42.47 -49.97 -28.76
N TYR A 179 42.35 -48.66 -29.00
CA TYR A 179 43.39 -47.85 -29.63
C TYR A 179 43.80 -46.61 -28.81
N ASP A 180 43.54 -46.57 -27.50
CA ASP A 180 43.97 -45.46 -26.62
C ASP A 180 45.50 -45.29 -26.67
N LYS A 181 45.94 -44.13 -27.15
CA LYS A 181 47.30 -43.61 -26.91
C LYS A 181 47.24 -42.55 -25.82
#